data_AF-A0A947YC41-F1
#
_entry.id   AF-A0A947YC41-F1
#
_cell.length_a   1.000
_cell.length_b   1.000
_cell.length_c   1.000
_cell.angle_alpha   90.00
_cell.angle_beta   90.00
_cell.angle_gamma   90.00
#
_symmetry.space_group_name_H-M   'P 1'
#
loop_
_entity.id
_entity.type
_entity.pdbx_description
1 polymer ?
#
loop_
_entity_poly.entity_id
_entity_poly.type
_entity_poly.pdbx_seq_one_letter_code
_entity_poly.pdbx_strand_id
1 'polypeptide(L)' 'MAIKNIKDFSDKARSDASLKEQLAACMKVREVIALAQANGFDFIEDELYPPNEPQFTADQLSERMAKALLRA' A
#
# COMPACT_ATOMS: atom_id res chain seq x y z
N MET A 1 -2.52 8.06 13.08
CA MET A 1 -1.64 6.88 13.25
C MET A 1 -1.62 6.06 11.97
N ALA A 2 -2.77 5.66 11.44
CA ALA A 2 -2.85 4.92 10.19
C ALA A 2 -2.21 5.58 8.95
N ILE A 3 -2.50 6.86 8.67
CA ILE A 3 -1.85 7.54 7.52
C ILE A 3 -0.32 7.48 7.63
N LYS A 4 0.22 7.62 8.85
CA LYS A 4 1.65 7.47 9.10
C LYS A 4 2.12 6.03 8.82
N ASN A 5 1.38 5.01 9.26
CA ASN A 5 1.72 3.62 8.99
C ASN A 5 1.66 3.27 7.49
N ILE A 6 0.66 3.76 6.75
CA ILE A 6 0.54 3.55 5.30
C ILE A 6 1.72 4.24 4.59
N LYS A 7 2.05 5.47 5.00
CA LYS A 7 3.20 6.21 4.45
C LYS A 7 4.52 5.50 4.75
N ASP A 8 4.77 5.13 6.00
CA ASP A 8 6.00 4.45 6.40
C ASP A 8 6.14 3.09 5.68
N PHE A 9 5.04 2.37 5.48
CA PHE A 9 5.02 1.13 4.68
C PHE A 9 5.34 1.39 3.20
N SER A 10 4.71 2.41 2.62
CA SER A 10 4.97 2.87 1.25
C SER A 10 6.44 3.23 1.07
N ASP A 11 7.02 4.01 1.99
CA ASP A 11 8.42 4.43 1.97
C ASP A 11 9.36 3.22 2.13
N LYS A 12 9.05 2.29 3.04
CA LYS A 12 9.81 1.04 3.19
C LYS A 12 9.80 0.22 1.91
N ALA A 13 8.65 0.07 1.26
CA ALA A 13 8.52 -0.64 -0.01
C ALA A 13 9.28 0.03 -1.17
N ARG A 14 9.65 1.31 -1.06
CA ARG A 14 10.54 1.97 -2.04
C ARG A 14 12.01 1.65 -1.80
N SER A 15 12.41 1.51 -0.53
CA SER A 15 13.81 1.26 -0.16
C SER A 15 14.17 -0.23 -0.16
N ASP A 16 13.20 -1.13 -0.02
CA ASP A 16 13.40 -2.58 -0.03
C ASP A 16 12.93 -3.18 -1.37
N ALA A 17 13.88 -3.69 -2.15
CA ALA A 17 13.59 -4.27 -3.47
C ALA A 17 12.69 -5.50 -3.40
N SER A 18 12.83 -6.36 -2.38
CA SER A 18 11.98 -7.54 -2.23
C SER A 18 10.56 -7.13 -1.85
N LEU A 19 10.42 -6.14 -0.97
CA LEU A 19 9.11 -5.63 -0.57
C LEU A 19 8.43 -4.91 -1.74
N LYS A 20 9.19 -4.18 -2.57
CA LYS A 20 8.69 -3.55 -3.79
C LYS A 20 8.04 -4.56 -4.73
N GLU A 21 8.72 -5.68 -4.99
CA GLU A 21 8.20 -6.74 -5.86
C GLU A 21 6.95 -7.40 -5.27
N GLN A 22 6.93 -7.66 -3.97
CA GLN A 22 5.77 -8.21 -3.27
C GLN A 22 4.56 -7.27 -3.32
N LEU A 23 4.78 -5.96 -3.12
CA LEU A 23 3.72 -4.96 -3.18
C LEU A 23 3.17 -4.82 -4.61
N ALA A 24 4.04 -4.79 -5.61
CA ALA A 24 3.64 -4.73 -7.02
C ALA A 24 2.92 -6.01 -7.49
N ALA A 25 3.16 -7.15 -6.85
CA ALA A 25 2.47 -8.40 -7.12
C ALA A 25 1.06 -8.50 -6.49
N CYS A 26 0.71 -7.60 -5.57
CA CYS A 26 -0.60 -7.59 -4.93
C CYS A 26 -1.71 -7.25 -5.93
N MET A 27 -2.77 -8.05 -5.95
CA MET A 27 -3.93 -7.90 -6.85
C MET A 27 -5.23 -7.58 -6.11
N LYS A 28 -5.21 -7.64 -4.77
CA LYS A 28 -6.34 -7.33 -3.89
C LYS A 28 -5.88 -6.50 -2.68
N VAL A 29 -6.75 -5.62 -2.20
CA VAL A 29 -6.46 -4.74 -1.05
C VAL A 29 -6.10 -5.54 0.21
N ARG A 30 -6.80 -6.66 0.47
CA ARG A 30 -6.47 -7.58 1.57
C ARG A 30 -5.03 -8.12 1.52
N GLU A 31 -4.44 -8.26 0.33
CA GLU A 31 -3.07 -8.74 0.16
C GLU A 31 -2.07 -7.63 0.54
N VAL A 32 -2.37 -6.37 0.16
CA VAL A 32 -1.61 -5.19 0.60
C VAL A 32 -1.62 -5.06 2.12
N ILE A 33 -2.80 -5.21 2.74
CA ILE A 33 -2.95 -5.14 4.21
C ILE A 33 -2.19 -6.27 4.89
N ALA A 34 -2.33 -7.51 4.41
CA ALA A 34 -1.60 -8.66 4.96
C ALA A 34 -0.08 -8.48 4.83
N LEU A 35 0.39 -7.95 3.70
CA LEU A 35 1.80 -7.65 3.47
C LEU A 35 2.32 -6.56 4.42
N ALA A 36 1.52 -5.51 4.65
CA ALA A 36 1.84 -4.45 5.60
C ALA A 36 1.95 -4.99 7.04
N GLN A 37 0.99 -5.82 7.46
CA GLN A 37 0.98 -6.45 8.78
C GLN A 37 2.19 -7.37 8.98
N ALA A 38 2.54 -8.18 7.97
CA ALA A 38 3.75 -9.00 8.00
C ALA A 38 5.05 -8.18 8.12
N ASN A 39 5.00 -6.91 7.75
CA ASN A 39 6.10 -5.96 7.84
C ASN A 39 6.04 -5.04 9.08
N GLY A 40 5.09 -5.26 9.99
CA GLY A 40 4.93 -4.51 11.24
C GLY A 40 4.11 -3.23 11.12
N PHE A 41 3.37 -3.04 10.02
CA PHE A 41 2.49 -1.89 9.82
C PHE A 41 1.04 -2.30 9.96
N ASP A 42 0.29 -1.54 10.75
CA ASP A 42 -1.12 -1.79 11.00
C ASP A 42 -1.97 -0.66 10.46
N PHE A 43 -2.83 -0.98 9.50
CA PHE A 43 -3.87 -0.12 8.94
C PHE A 43 -4.97 -0.99 8.33
N ILE A 44 -6.17 -0.44 8.25
CA ILE A 44 -7.34 -1.14 7.72
C ILE A 44 -7.71 -0.63 6.33
N GLU A 45 -8.55 -1.40 5.64
CA GLU A 45 -8.99 -1.09 4.27
C GLU A 45 -9.64 0.29 4.16
N ASP A 46 -10.50 0.67 5.11
CA ASP A 46 -11.19 1.96 5.10
C ASP A 46 -10.23 3.16 5.07
N GLU A 47 -9.03 3.02 5.62
CA GLU A 47 -8.05 4.09 5.73
C GLU A 47 -7.31 4.35 4.41
N LEU A 48 -7.40 3.45 3.44
CA LEU A 48 -6.84 3.59 2.10
C LEU A 48 -7.72 4.40 1.15
N TYR A 49 -8.94 4.73 1.58
CA TYR A 49 -9.92 5.45 0.79
C TYR A 49 -10.18 6.87 1.35
N PRO A 50 -10.84 7.75 0.58
CA PRO A 50 -11.23 9.07 1.07
C PRO A 50 -12.03 9.02 2.36
N PRO A 51 -11.85 10.01 3.25
CA PRO A 51 -11.21 11.31 2.99
C PRO A 51 -9.68 11.33 3.01
N ASN A 52 -9.02 10.19 3.27
CA ASN A 52 -7.56 10.13 3.30
C ASN A 52 -6.96 10.25 1.89
N GLU A 53 -5.86 11.00 1.79
CA GLU A 53 -5.08 11.07 0.57
C GLU A 53 -4.30 9.76 0.34
N PRO A 54 -4.17 9.30 -0.92
CA PRO A 54 -3.35 8.13 -1.22
C PRO A 54 -1.88 8.33 -0.84
N GLN A 55 -1.31 7.36 -0.12
CA GLN A 55 0.11 7.39 0.29
C GLN A 55 1.03 6.55 -0.62
N PHE A 56 0.45 5.74 -1.51
CA PHE A 56 1.17 5.01 -2.56
C PHE A 56 1.23 5.83 -3.85
N THR A 57 2.20 5.52 -4.69
CA THR A 57 2.25 6.00 -6.09
C THR A 57 2.02 4.87 -7.07
N ALA A 58 1.64 5.22 -8.31
CA ALA A 58 1.24 4.24 -9.32
C ALA A 58 2.35 3.23 -9.66
N ASP A 59 3.62 3.64 -9.58
CA ASP A 59 4.79 2.80 -9.82
C ASP A 59 5.07 1.77 -8.70
N GLN A 60 4.40 1.90 -7.55
CA GLN A 60 4.52 0.96 -6.43
C GLN A 60 3.47 -0.16 -6.48
N LEU A 61 2.42 0.00 -7.28
CA LEU A 61 1.25 -0.86 -7.27
C LEU A 61 1.10 -1.57 -8.63
N SER A 62 0.42 -2.73 -8.63
CA SER A 62 -0.09 -3.30 -9.87
C SER A 62 -1.09 -2.33 -10.52
N GLU A 63 -1.28 -2.42 -11.84
CA GLU A 63 -2.24 -1.57 -12.56
C GLU A 63 -3.65 -1.64 -11.94
N ARG A 64 -4.05 -2.83 -11.48
CA ARG A 64 -5.32 -3.07 -10.80
C ARG A 64 -5.39 -2.33 -9.46
N MET A 65 -4.33 -2.39 -8.65
CA MET A 65 -4.31 -1.72 -7.35
C MET A 65 -4.16 -0.21 -7.49
N ALA A 66 -3.41 0.28 -8.48
CA ALA A 66 -3.36 1.70 -8.80
C ALA A 66 -4.75 2.26 -9.13
N LYS A 67 -5.52 1.57 -9.98
CA LYS A 67 -6.92 1.93 -10.29
C LYS A 67 -7.82 1.92 -9.05
N ALA A 68 -7.65 0.92 -8.16
CA ALA A 68 -8.48 0.78 -6.96
C ALA A 68 -8.17 1.83 -5.88
N LEU A 69 -6.89 2.10 -5.63
CA LEU A 69 -6.42 2.91 -4.49
C LEU A 69 -6.12 4.36 -4.87
N LEU A 70 -5.61 4.61 -6.08
CA LEU A 70 -5.26 5.95 -6.55
C LEU A 70 -6.36 6.59 -7.38
N ARG A 71 -7.32 5.78 -7.86
CA ARG A 71 -8.42 6.22 -8.74
C ARG A 71 -7.91 6.84 -10.06
N ALA A 72 -6.74 6.39 -10.52
CA ALA A 72 -6.10 6.73 -11.78
C ALA A 72 -6.56 5.82 -12.93
#